data_AF-A0A1Y1MD78-F1
#
_entry.id   AF-A0A1Y1MD78-F1
#
_cell.length_a   1.000
_cell.length_b   1.000
_cell.length_c   1.000
_cell.angle_alpha   90.00
_cell.angle_beta   90.00
_cell.angle_gamma   90.00
#
_symmetry.space_group_name_H-M   'P 1'
#
loop_
_entity.id
_entity.type
_entity.pdbx_description
1 polymer ?
#
loop_
_entity_poly.entity_id
_entity_poly.type
_entity_poly.pdbx_seq_one_letter_code
_entity_poly.pdbx_strand_id
1 'polypeptide(L)'
;SSNILGWTTTLVMSFDEIVSVEKRSTALVFKNGLMISTLHAKHIFASFTSRDATYDLIVNIWKLGHPTLRSTLNGVQLEGTGGDKTEKVEEQQGVMEEEPQEASGSEEDTDDDEGDDEEFYDEEEHDEVLETQSTDMTAVEPD
;
A
#
# COMPACT_ATOMS: atom_id res chain seq x y z
N SER A 1 -3.62 15.21 12.56
CA SER A 1 -4.91 15.84 12.91
C SER A 1 -5.54 16.38 11.65
N SER A 2 -6.79 16.02 11.36
CA SER A 2 -7.54 16.63 10.26
C SER A 2 -8.21 17.89 10.79
N ASN A 3 -7.87 19.05 10.24
CA ASN A 3 -8.49 20.33 10.59
C ASN A 3 -8.99 20.98 9.31
N ILE A 4 -10.32 21.02 9.16
CA ILE A 4 -10.96 21.82 8.13
C ILE A 4 -11.90 22.79 8.84
N LEU A 5 -11.65 24.09 8.65
CA LEU A 5 -12.52 25.16 9.13
C LEU A 5 -12.79 25.13 10.66
N GLY A 6 -11.86 24.58 11.46
CA GLY A 6 -11.96 24.46 12.92
C GLY A 6 -12.53 23.13 13.42
N TRP A 7 -12.91 22.23 12.52
CA TRP A 7 -13.47 20.93 12.87
C TRP A 7 -12.31 19.94 12.97
N THR A 8 -11.95 19.57 14.19
CA THR A 8 -10.93 18.56 14.46
C THR A 8 -11.59 17.22 14.69
N THR A 9 -11.29 16.25 13.83
CA THR A 9 -11.74 14.86 14.03
C THR A 9 -10.58 14.02 14.56
N THR A 10 -10.85 13.29 15.64
CA THR A 10 -9.94 12.31 16.23
C THR A 10 -10.60 10.94 16.16
N LEU A 11 -9.90 9.97 15.58
CA LEU A 11 -10.28 8.55 15.61
C LEU A 11 -9.28 7.82 16.50
N VAL A 12 -9.78 7.08 17.49
CA VAL A 12 -8.98 6.22 18.37
C VAL A 12 -9.42 4.79 18.11
N MET A 13 -8.46 3.91 17.86
CA MET A 13 -8.68 2.49 17.60
C MET A 13 -7.50 1.68 18.15
N SER A 14 -7.77 0.49 18.68
CA SER A 14 -6.76 -0.42 19.22
C SER A 14 -6.17 -1.30 18.11
N PHE A 15 -4.92 -1.74 18.26
CA PHE A 15 -4.30 -2.65 17.28
C PHE A 15 -5.01 -4.02 17.22
N ASP A 16 -5.67 -4.43 18.31
CA ASP A 16 -6.47 -5.68 18.35
C ASP A 16 -7.75 -5.61 17.51
N GLU A 17 -8.22 -4.40 17.17
CA GLU A 17 -9.41 -4.22 16.34
C GLU A 17 -9.08 -4.23 14.84
N ILE A 18 -7.79 -4.13 14.48
CA ILE A 18 -7.35 -4.09 13.10
C ILE A 18 -7.46 -5.50 12.52
N VAL A 19 -8.07 -5.61 11.34
CA VAL A 19 -8.21 -6.84 10.56
C VAL A 19 -7.36 -6.79 9.30
N SER A 20 -7.22 -5.61 8.68
CA SER A 20 -6.32 -5.41 7.55
C SER A 20 -5.72 -4.02 7.48
N VAL A 21 -4.53 -3.93 6.90
CA VAL A 21 -3.87 -2.67 6.54
C VAL A 21 -3.40 -2.77 5.09
N GLU A 22 -3.79 -1.80 4.26
CA GLU A 22 -3.51 -1.77 2.83
C GLU A 22 -2.95 -0.41 2.38
N LYS A 23 -2.02 -0.43 1.43
CA LYS A 23 -1.53 0.79 0.77
C LYS A 23 -2.55 1.23 -0.28
N ARG A 24 -2.91 2.52 -0.30
CA ARG A 24 -3.90 3.09 -1.23
C ARG A 24 -3.35 4.27 -2.03
N SER A 25 -3.88 4.42 -3.25
CA SER A 25 -3.77 5.66 -4.02
C SER A 25 -5.02 6.50 -3.79
N THR A 26 -4.87 7.81 -3.58
CA THR A 26 -5.95 8.78 -3.44
C THR A 26 -5.98 9.67 -4.67
N ALA A 27 -7.11 9.69 -5.38
CA ALA A 27 -7.23 10.21 -6.74
C ALA A 27 -6.22 9.59 -7.74
N LEU A 28 -6.38 9.86 -9.03
CA LEU A 28 -5.66 9.18 -10.13
C LEU A 28 -4.12 9.21 -10.02
N VAL A 29 -3.53 10.05 -9.15
CA VAL A 29 -2.08 10.31 -9.15
C VAL A 29 -1.42 10.22 -7.75
N PHE A 30 -2.13 10.40 -6.63
CA PHE A 30 -1.44 10.51 -5.33
C PHE A 30 -1.39 9.19 -4.58
N LYS A 31 -0.21 8.57 -4.55
CA LYS A 31 0.04 7.31 -3.82
C LYS A 31 0.27 7.51 -2.31
N ASN A 32 -0.48 8.41 -1.68
CA ASN A 32 -0.29 8.89 -0.30
C ASN A 32 -1.36 8.37 0.68
N GLY A 33 -2.06 7.28 0.36
CA GLY A 33 -3.15 6.74 1.17
C GLY A 33 -2.80 5.45 1.92
N LEU A 34 -3.42 5.25 3.08
CA LEU A 34 -3.50 3.98 3.79
C LEU A 34 -4.96 3.68 4.12
N MET A 35 -5.37 2.43 3.92
CA MET A 35 -6.65 1.93 4.40
C MET A 35 -6.41 1.00 5.58
N ILE A 36 -7.11 1.27 6.68
CA ILE A 36 -7.14 0.40 7.85
C ILE A 36 -8.57 -0.11 7.99
N SER A 37 -8.74 -1.42 7.98
CA SER A 37 -10.04 -2.08 8.18
C SER A 37 -10.10 -2.68 9.57
N THR A 38 -11.21 -2.43 10.26
CA THR A 38 -11.61 -3.15 11.47
C THR A 38 -12.72 -4.14 11.11
N LEU A 39 -13.21 -4.89 12.11
CA LEU A 39 -14.39 -5.74 11.94
C LEU A 39 -15.64 -4.95 11.52
N HIS A 40 -15.73 -3.66 11.87
CA HIS A 40 -16.96 -2.88 11.73
C HIS A 40 -16.87 -1.74 10.71
N ALA A 41 -15.67 -1.30 10.33
CA ALA A 41 -15.50 -0.13 9.47
C ALA A 41 -14.19 -0.16 8.67
N LYS A 42 -14.18 0.62 7.57
CA LYS A 42 -12.98 0.90 6.77
C LYS A 42 -12.64 2.38 6.86
N HIS A 43 -11.40 2.68 7.22
CA HIS A 43 -10.91 4.05 7.34
C HIS A 43 -9.81 4.30 6.32
N ILE A 44 -9.98 5.33 5.50
CA ILE A 44 -8.96 5.77 4.55
C ILE A 44 -8.32 7.04 5.10
N PHE A 45 -7.02 6.96 5.33
CA PHE A 45 -6.18 8.09 5.67
C PHE A 45 -5.38 8.47 4.42
N ALA A 46 -5.35 9.76 4.09
CA ALA A 46 -4.63 10.30 2.93
C ALA A 46 -3.51 11.23 3.39
N SER A 47 -2.71 11.75 2.45
CA SER A 47 -1.71 12.79 2.71
C SER A 47 -0.57 12.39 3.63
N PHE A 48 -0.22 11.11 3.67
CA PHE A 48 1.03 10.69 4.31
C PHE A 48 2.23 11.23 3.52
N THR A 49 3.13 11.94 4.20
CA THR A 49 4.46 12.31 3.68
C THR A 49 5.34 11.08 3.47
N SER A 50 5.18 10.07 4.33
CA SER A 50 5.97 8.82 4.32
C SER A 50 5.05 7.62 4.51
N ARG A 51 4.22 7.33 3.50
CA ARG A 51 3.23 6.24 3.52
C ARG A 51 3.85 4.90 3.89
N ASP A 52 4.94 4.54 3.22
CA ASP A 52 5.53 3.19 3.36
C ASP A 52 6.17 2.99 4.73
N ALA A 53 6.97 3.94 5.20
CA ALA A 53 7.51 3.89 6.57
C ALA A 53 6.41 3.83 7.64
N THR A 54 5.30 4.55 7.43
CA THR A 54 4.14 4.51 8.34
C THR A 54 3.45 3.14 8.31
N TYR A 55 3.26 2.57 7.12
CA TYR A 55 2.72 1.23 6.94
C TYR A 55 3.57 0.19 7.68
N ASP A 56 4.88 0.23 7.50
CA ASP A 56 5.81 -0.71 8.14
C ASP A 56 5.75 -0.59 9.66
N LEU A 57 5.71 0.63 10.19
CA LEU A 57 5.56 0.88 11.63
C LEU A 57 4.25 0.30 12.18
N ILE A 58 3.12 0.54 11.52
CA ILE A 58 1.81 0.02 11.93
C ILE A 58 1.83 -1.50 11.95
N VAL A 59 2.33 -2.13 10.87
CA VAL A 59 2.41 -3.58 10.75
C VAL A 59 3.34 -4.18 11.80
N ASN A 60 4.49 -3.55 12.05
CA ASN A 60 5.45 -4.03 13.05
C ASN A 60 4.89 -4.01 14.46
N ILE A 61 4.13 -2.96 14.83
CA ILE A 61 3.45 -2.90 16.13
C ILE A 61 2.32 -3.93 16.19
N TRP A 62 1.52 -4.05 15.13
CA TRP A 62 0.39 -4.97 15.09
C TRP A 62 0.83 -6.45 15.26
N LYS A 63 1.98 -6.82 14.67
CA LYS A 63 2.61 -8.14 14.85
C LYS A 63 2.97 -8.47 16.30
N LEU A 64 3.21 -7.48 17.16
CA LEU A 64 3.53 -7.74 18.58
C LEU A 64 2.35 -8.35 19.33
N GLY A 65 1.11 -7.99 18.96
CA GLY A 65 -0.11 -8.57 19.53
C GLY A 65 -0.63 -9.79 18.78
N HIS A 66 -0.20 -10.00 17.53
CA HIS A 66 -0.75 -11.02 16.63
C HIS A 66 0.36 -11.86 15.98
N PRO A 67 0.80 -12.97 16.62
CA PRO A 67 1.90 -13.78 16.11
C PRO A 67 1.60 -14.54 14.81
N THR A 68 0.32 -14.62 14.39
CA THR A 68 -0.11 -15.34 13.17
C THR A 68 -0.30 -14.43 11.95
N LEU A 69 0.13 -13.17 12.03
CA LEU A 69 -0.04 -12.19 10.95
C LEU A 69 0.73 -12.60 9.69
N ARG A 70 0.03 -12.75 8.55
CA ARG A 70 0.66 -13.04 7.24
C ARG A 70 0.62 -11.82 6.33
N SER A 71 1.75 -11.54 5.69
CA SER A 71 1.86 -10.50 4.67
C SER A 71 1.32 -11.04 3.34
N THR A 72 0.44 -10.29 2.68
CA THR A 72 -0.07 -10.57 1.34
C THR A 72 0.37 -9.47 0.38
N LEU A 73 0.28 -9.71 -0.94
CA LEU A 73 0.76 -8.79 -1.98
C LEU A 73 0.13 -7.38 -1.89
N ASN A 74 -1.09 -7.26 -1.38
CA ASN A 74 -1.84 -6.01 -1.28
C ASN A 74 -1.93 -5.41 0.14
N GLY A 75 -1.36 -6.07 1.14
CA GLY A 75 -1.50 -5.66 2.54
C GLY A 75 -1.28 -6.80 3.53
N VAL A 76 -1.51 -6.53 4.81
CA VAL A 76 -1.41 -7.54 5.87
C VAL A 76 -2.81 -7.89 6.38
N GLN A 77 -3.11 -9.19 6.53
CA GLN A 77 -4.40 -9.68 7.03
C GLN A 77 -4.21 -10.74 8.13
N LEU A 78 -5.17 -10.81 9.05
CA LEU A 78 -5.27 -11.87 10.05
C LEU A 78 -5.98 -13.09 9.48
N GLU A 79 -5.35 -14.27 9.59
CA GLU A 79 -6.01 -15.55 9.30
C GLU A 79 -6.73 -16.03 10.57
N GLY A 80 -8.06 -15.95 10.60
CA GLY A 80 -8.90 -16.62 11.62
C GLY A 80 -9.75 -15.74 12.56
N THR A 81 -9.79 -14.41 12.42
CA THR A 81 -10.63 -13.56 13.29
C THR A 81 -12.03 -13.33 12.71
N GLY A 82 -12.78 -14.43 12.59
CA GLY A 82 -14.20 -14.46 12.21
C GLY A 82 -15.00 -15.42 13.08
N GLY A 83 -14.75 -15.41 14.40
CA GLY A 83 -15.30 -16.39 15.33
C GLY A 83 -16.02 -15.76 16.51
N ASP A 84 -17.23 -15.26 16.28
CA ASP A 84 -18.24 -15.15 17.33
C ASP A 84 -19.36 -16.17 17.05
N LYS A 85 -19.71 -16.96 18.07
CA LYS A 85 -20.41 -18.26 17.96
C LYS A 85 -21.94 -18.09 17.96
N THR A 86 -22.67 -18.85 17.14
CA THR A 86 -23.95 -19.42 17.57
C THR A 86 -24.13 -20.80 16.94
N GLU A 87 -24.06 -21.82 17.78
CA GLU A 87 -24.39 -23.21 17.48
C GLU A 87 -25.88 -23.30 17.09
N LYS A 88 -26.17 -23.70 15.84
CA LYS A 88 -27.51 -24.20 15.48
C LYS A 88 -27.41 -25.71 15.37
N VAL A 89 -27.81 -26.41 16.44
CA VAL A 89 -28.15 -27.83 16.39
C VAL A 89 -29.47 -27.96 15.63
N GLU A 90 -29.42 -28.50 14.42
CA GLU A 90 -30.55 -29.15 13.77
C GLU A 90 -30.02 -30.44 13.12
N GLU A 91 -30.27 -31.56 13.78
CA GLU A 91 -30.22 -32.88 13.16
C GLU A 91 -31.39 -32.99 12.17
N GLN A 92 -31.14 -33.46 10.95
CA GLN A 92 -31.89 -34.54 10.31
C GLN A 92 -31.28 -34.95 8.95
N GLN A 93 -31.27 -36.27 8.76
CA GLN A 93 -30.76 -37.05 7.63
C GLN A 93 -31.41 -36.71 6.28
N GLY A 94 -30.62 -36.86 5.22
CA GLY A 94 -31.10 -36.97 3.84
C GLY A 94 -29.98 -37.42 2.91
N VAL A 95 -29.90 -38.73 2.66
CA VAL A 95 -29.04 -39.36 1.64
C VAL A 95 -29.57 -39.00 0.25
N MET A 96 -28.69 -38.62 -0.67
CA MET A 96 -28.72 -39.04 -2.09
C MET A 96 -27.40 -38.68 -2.78
N GLU A 97 -26.82 -39.70 -3.39
CA GLU A 97 -25.62 -39.72 -4.22
C GLU A 97 -25.88 -39.00 -5.57
N GLU A 98 -24.84 -38.48 -6.24
CA GLU A 98 -24.40 -38.85 -7.61
C GLU A 98 -23.12 -38.04 -7.98
N GLU A 99 -22.08 -38.77 -8.40
CA GLU A 99 -20.80 -38.34 -9.01
C GLU A 99 -20.99 -37.93 -10.51
N PRO A 100 -19.96 -37.63 -11.34
CA PRO A 100 -18.62 -37.07 -11.13
C PRO A 100 -18.39 -35.79 -11.97
N GLN A 101 -17.42 -34.95 -11.62
CA GLN A 101 -17.05 -33.78 -12.45
C GLN A 101 -15.71 -34.01 -13.14
N GLU A 102 -15.82 -34.05 -14.46
CA GLU A 102 -14.81 -34.28 -15.49
C GLU A 102 -13.53 -33.44 -15.37
N ALA A 103 -12.45 -34.05 -15.84
CA ALA A 103 -11.15 -33.45 -16.01
C ALA A 103 -11.18 -32.25 -16.97
N SER A 104 -10.47 -31.18 -16.61
CA SER A 104 -10.08 -30.15 -17.57
C SER A 104 -8.66 -29.70 -17.25
N GLY A 105 -7.74 -30.11 -18.11
CA GLY A 105 -6.35 -29.65 -18.11
C GLY A 105 -6.21 -28.34 -18.88
N SER A 106 -5.29 -27.51 -18.40
CA SER A 106 -4.65 -26.39 -19.10
C SER A 106 -3.33 -26.21 -18.35
N GLU A 107 -2.23 -26.75 -18.88
CA GLU A 107 -1.36 -26.20 -19.93
C GLU A 107 -0.21 -25.41 -19.31
N GLU A 108 0.95 -25.70 -19.87
CA GLU A 108 2.29 -25.50 -19.32
C GLU A 108 2.78 -24.12 -19.73
N ASP A 109 3.05 -23.24 -18.77
CA ASP A 109 3.84 -22.03 -19.01
C ASP A 109 5.23 -22.26 -18.40
N THR A 110 6.14 -22.78 -19.23
CA THR A 110 7.57 -22.84 -18.95
C THR A 110 8.16 -21.44 -18.89
N ASP A 111 8.93 -21.20 -17.82
CA ASP A 111 9.76 -20.02 -17.58
C ASP A 111 10.72 -19.75 -18.75
N ASP A 112 10.60 -18.59 -19.39
CA ASP A 112 11.66 -18.00 -20.21
C ASP A 112 12.44 -17.02 -19.33
N ASP A 113 13.58 -17.50 -18.82
CA ASP A 113 14.62 -16.70 -18.17
C ASP A 113 15.81 -16.53 -19.12
N GLU A 114 16.48 -15.40 -18.94
CA GLU A 114 17.81 -15.00 -19.44
C GLU A 114 17.91 -14.25 -20.78
N GLY A 115 18.39 -13.00 -20.65
CA GLY A 115 18.83 -12.13 -21.73
C GLY A 115 19.31 -10.78 -21.21
N ASP A 116 20.41 -10.82 -20.44
CA ASP A 116 21.25 -9.70 -20.01
C ASP A 116 21.89 -8.97 -21.20
N ASP A 117 21.63 -7.66 -21.37
CA ASP A 117 22.54 -6.73 -22.04
C ASP A 117 22.47 -5.30 -21.46
N GLU A 118 23.40 -5.07 -20.53
CA GLU A 118 23.91 -3.78 -20.08
C GLU A 118 24.36 -2.88 -21.25
N GLU A 119 23.61 -1.80 -21.55
CA GLU A 119 24.13 -0.68 -22.34
C GLU A 119 24.57 0.48 -21.44
N PHE A 120 25.89 0.45 -21.18
CA PHE A 120 26.74 1.47 -20.61
C PHE A 120 26.52 2.85 -21.25
N TYR A 121 26.08 3.83 -20.45
CA TYR A 121 26.06 5.24 -20.88
C TYR A 121 27.50 5.77 -20.92
N ASP A 122 27.96 6.05 -22.13
CA ASP A 122 29.26 6.67 -22.41
C ASP A 122 29.26 8.15 -21.95
N GLU A 123 30.07 8.46 -20.94
CA GLU A 123 30.44 9.81 -20.56
C GLU A 123 31.52 10.33 -21.52
N GLU A 124 31.16 11.22 -22.44
CA GLU A 124 32.14 12.06 -23.14
C GLU A 124 31.80 13.55 -22.88
N GLU A 125 32.49 14.04 -21.85
CA GLU A 125 33.04 15.37 -21.64
C GLU A 125 32.96 16.34 -22.83
N HIS A 126 32.30 17.49 -22.63
CA HIS A 126 32.66 18.71 -23.35
C HIS A 126 32.71 19.87 -22.36
N ASP A 127 33.85 19.97 -21.69
CA ASP A 127 34.42 21.24 -21.28
C ASP A 127 34.49 22.17 -22.50
N GLU A 128 33.81 23.32 -22.47
CA GLU A 128 34.42 24.57 -22.92
C GLU A 128 33.77 25.77 -22.22
N VAL A 129 34.61 26.41 -21.41
CA VAL A 129 34.50 27.74 -20.83
C VAL A 129 34.35 28.82 -21.90
N LEU A 130 33.39 29.73 -21.75
CA LEU A 130 33.54 31.09 -22.28
C LEU A 130 33.22 32.14 -21.21
N GLU A 131 34.31 32.73 -20.77
CA GLU A 131 34.48 33.77 -19.78
C GLU A 131 34.16 35.15 -20.39
N THR A 132 33.37 35.94 -19.65
CA THR A 132 33.34 37.42 -19.58
C THR A 132 33.14 38.29 -20.83
N GLN A 133 32.14 39.18 -20.74
CA GLN A 133 32.39 40.61 -20.95
C GLN A 133 31.58 41.45 -19.95
N SER A 134 32.33 42.14 -19.07
CA SER A 134 31.89 43.31 -18.31
C SER A 134 31.47 44.43 -19.27
N THR A 135 30.47 45.22 -18.89
CA THR A 135 30.63 46.69 -18.81
C THR A 135 29.57 47.28 -17.88
N ASP A 136 30.10 47.95 -16.87
CA ASP A 136 29.47 48.83 -15.91
C ASP A 136 29.07 50.17 -16.56
N MET A 137 28.32 50.99 -15.80
CA MET A 137 27.97 52.41 -15.99
C MET A 137 26.67 52.63 -16.80
N THR A 138 25.61 53.29 -16.28
CA THR A 138 25.64 54.57 -15.55
C THR A 138 24.34 54.76 -14.76
N ALA A 139 24.46 55.32 -13.56
CA ALA A 139 23.39 55.79 -12.68
C ALA A 139 22.57 56.95 -13.28
N VAL A 140 21.33 57.12 -12.79
CA VAL A 140 20.79 58.35 -12.15
C VAL A 140 19.26 58.19 -11.97
N GLU A 141 18.85 58.09 -10.70
CA GLU A 141 17.57 58.60 -10.13
C GLU A 141 17.97 59.73 -9.15
N PRO A 142 17.07 60.55 -8.58
CA PRO A 142 15.72 60.97 -8.99
C PRO A 142 15.51 62.51 -8.86
N ASP A 143 14.34 63.01 -9.26
CA ASP A 143 13.55 64.03 -8.53
C ASP A 143 12.06 63.86 -8.90
#